data_AF-D2QW71-F1
#
_entry.id   AF-D2QW71-F1
#
_cell.length_a   1.000
_cell.length_b   1.000
_cell.length_c   1.000
_cell.angle_alpha   90.00
_cell.angle_beta   90.00
_cell.angle_gamma   90.00
#
_symmetry.space_group_name_H-M   'P 1'
#
loop_
_entity.id
_entity.type
_entity.pdbx_description
1 polymer ?
#
loop_
_entity_poly.entity_id
_entity_poly.type
_entity_poly.pdbx_seq_one_letter_code
_entity_poly.pdbx_strand_id
1 'polypeptide(L)'
;MRTALLALLLLGITWSSAVAEDKTLEPLMTFSGSVEDAELLGKFSTAISTPQEFEELWKAWKLAGETPKVDFEKALVVVQTTSGSRLRVTVRLTDEGDLKVLGLATRDLRPGFRYVIVSVARDGVKTVEGKPLAAAKAAPPESKEEAK
;
A
#
# COMPACT_ATOMS: atom_id res chain seq x y z
N MET A 1 -51.96 -26.14 -44.00
CA MET A 1 -50.78 -25.32 -44.39
C MET A 1 -51.09 -23.88 -44.01
N ARG A 2 -50.41 -23.12 -43.15
CA ARG A 2 -49.14 -23.24 -42.43
C ARG A 2 -49.31 -22.36 -41.17
N THR A 3 -49.04 -22.93 -40.00
CA THR A 3 -48.83 -22.20 -38.75
C THR A 3 -47.52 -21.42 -38.86
N ALA A 4 -47.57 -20.08 -38.75
CA ALA A 4 -46.37 -19.26 -38.62
C ALA A 4 -46.03 -19.12 -37.12
N LEU A 5 -45.00 -19.86 -36.68
CA LEU A 5 -44.39 -19.67 -35.35
C LEU A 5 -43.63 -18.34 -35.34
N LEU A 6 -43.97 -17.44 -34.42
CA LEU A 6 -43.10 -16.36 -33.99
C LEU A 6 -42.01 -16.94 -33.08
N ALA A 7 -40.75 -16.78 -33.48
CA ALA A 7 -39.60 -17.06 -32.65
C ALA A 7 -39.37 -15.89 -31.67
N LEU A 8 -39.52 -16.17 -30.38
CA LEU A 8 -39.24 -15.24 -29.29
C LEU A 8 -37.72 -15.27 -28.99
N LEU A 9 -37.00 -14.24 -29.40
CA LEU A 9 -35.57 -14.07 -29.16
C LEU A 9 -35.39 -13.50 -27.75
N LEU A 10 -35.03 -14.35 -26.78
CA LEU A 10 -34.74 -13.94 -25.41
C LEU A 10 -33.39 -13.20 -25.35
N LEU A 11 -33.45 -11.94 -24.91
CA LEU A 11 -32.32 -11.07 -24.61
C LEU A 11 -31.37 -11.73 -23.58
N GLY A 12 -30.14 -11.99 -24.00
CA GLY A 12 -29.03 -12.27 -23.09
C GLY A 12 -28.53 -10.97 -22.46
N ILE A 13 -28.95 -10.69 -21.22
CA ILE A 13 -28.27 -9.69 -20.38
C ILE A 13 -27.06 -10.39 -19.79
N THR A 14 -25.93 -10.33 -20.49
CA THR A 14 -24.64 -10.61 -19.86
C THR A 14 -24.27 -9.38 -19.04
N TRP A 15 -24.48 -9.45 -17.72
CA TRP A 15 -23.77 -8.55 -16.84
C TRP A 15 -22.29 -8.85 -17.02
N SER A 16 -21.59 -7.98 -17.73
CA SER A 16 -20.15 -7.87 -17.58
C SER A 16 -19.89 -7.47 -16.14
N SER A 17 -19.75 -8.46 -15.25
CA SER A 17 -18.83 -8.30 -14.15
C SER A 17 -17.51 -7.99 -14.80
N ALA A 18 -17.12 -6.72 -14.83
CA ALA A 18 -15.73 -6.37 -14.98
C ALA A 18 -15.04 -7.12 -13.84
N VAL A 19 -14.47 -8.27 -14.17
CA VAL A 19 -13.44 -8.89 -13.35
C VAL A 19 -12.35 -7.83 -13.39
N ALA A 20 -12.29 -7.00 -12.35
CA ALA A 20 -11.06 -6.28 -12.07
C ALA A 20 -9.98 -7.36 -12.08
N GLU A 21 -8.86 -7.11 -12.77
CA GLU A 21 -7.70 -7.98 -12.76
C GLU A 21 -6.68 -7.40 -11.78
N ASP A 22 -6.00 -8.27 -11.02
CA ASP A 22 -4.88 -7.92 -10.16
C ASP A 22 -3.91 -6.97 -10.89
N LYS A 23 -3.87 -5.72 -10.46
CA LYS A 23 -3.14 -4.65 -11.15
C LYS A 23 -1.83 -4.37 -10.44
N THR A 24 -0.72 -4.49 -11.17
CA THR A 24 0.55 -3.93 -10.69
C THR A 24 0.47 -2.40 -10.76
N LEU A 25 0.69 -1.73 -9.64
CA LEU A 25 0.67 -0.27 -9.57
C LEU A 25 2.07 0.27 -9.85
N GLU A 26 2.15 1.21 -10.78
CA GLU A 26 3.38 1.97 -11.00
C GLU A 26 3.54 3.01 -9.87
N PRO A 27 4.73 3.09 -9.26
CA PRO A 27 5.02 4.12 -8.28
C PRO A 27 4.92 5.53 -8.88
N LEU A 28 4.18 6.41 -8.24
CA LEU A 28 4.13 7.84 -8.55
C LEU A 28 5.45 8.51 -8.18
N MET A 29 6.06 8.06 -7.07
CA MET A 29 7.37 8.47 -6.61
C MET A 29 8.09 7.27 -6.00
N THR A 30 9.42 7.28 -6.06
CA THR A 30 10.26 6.27 -5.42
C THR A 30 11.46 6.94 -4.76
N PHE A 31 11.69 6.60 -3.50
CA PHE A 31 12.88 6.96 -2.74
C PHE A 31 13.54 5.70 -2.26
N SER A 32 14.87 5.64 -2.34
CA SER A 32 15.64 4.52 -1.83
C SER A 32 16.90 5.03 -1.17
N GLY A 33 17.40 4.26 -0.21
CA GLY A 33 18.58 4.65 0.54
C GLY A 33 18.97 3.64 1.58
N SER A 34 19.84 4.07 2.49
CA SER A 34 20.34 3.26 3.60
C SER A 34 20.29 4.06 4.89
N VAL A 35 19.99 3.39 5.99
CA VAL A 35 20.03 3.93 7.34
C VAL A 35 20.92 3.01 8.16
N GLU A 36 21.88 3.59 8.88
CA GLU A 36 22.87 2.82 9.65
C GLU A 36 22.30 2.28 10.97
N ASP A 37 21.34 3.01 11.55
CA ASP A 37 20.71 2.66 12.81
C ASP A 37 19.65 1.56 12.63
N ALA A 38 20.02 0.31 12.93
CA ALA A 38 19.15 -0.84 12.82
C ALA A 38 17.99 -0.84 13.83
N GLU A 39 18.05 -0.04 14.91
CA GLU A 39 16.99 0.02 15.91
C GLU A 39 15.73 0.73 15.40
N LEU A 40 15.81 1.40 14.24
CA LEU A 40 14.68 2.05 13.59
C LEU A 40 13.84 1.08 12.73
N LEU A 41 14.30 -0.16 12.54
CA LEU A 41 13.55 -1.19 11.82
C LEU A 41 12.24 -1.52 12.54
N GLY A 42 11.16 -1.61 11.76
CA GLY A 42 9.84 -2.00 12.27
C GLY A 42 9.14 -0.96 13.15
N LYS A 43 9.73 0.22 13.36
CA LYS A 43 9.08 1.33 14.11
C LYS A 43 7.93 2.00 13.36
N PHE A 44 7.92 1.87 12.03
CA PHE A 44 6.92 2.49 11.15
C PHE A 44 6.07 1.44 10.45
N SER A 45 4.84 1.83 10.12
CA SER A 45 3.92 0.99 9.36
C SER A 45 4.42 0.76 7.94
N THR A 46 4.13 -0.42 7.39
CA THR A 46 4.41 -0.74 5.98
C THR A 46 3.66 0.18 5.02
N ALA A 47 2.49 0.66 5.40
CA ALA A 47 1.72 1.64 4.64
C ALA A 47 1.39 2.85 5.51
N ILE A 48 1.74 4.02 4.98
CA ILE A 48 1.54 5.32 5.60
C ILE A 48 0.44 6.04 4.83
N SER A 49 -0.65 6.34 5.53
CA SER A 49 -1.84 7.02 5.00
C SER A 49 -1.94 8.48 5.43
N THR A 50 -0.98 8.97 6.23
CA THR A 50 -1.00 10.33 6.78
C THR A 50 0.29 11.09 6.53
N PRO A 51 0.21 12.41 6.31
CA PRO A 51 1.41 13.24 6.19
C PRO A 51 2.23 13.28 7.49
N GLN A 52 1.57 13.22 8.65
CA GLN A 52 2.24 13.27 9.95
C GLN A 52 3.15 12.05 10.16
N GLU A 53 2.67 10.84 9.92
CA GLU A 53 3.48 9.62 10.04
C GLU A 53 4.62 9.61 9.01
N PHE A 54 4.40 10.15 7.82
CA PHE A 54 5.46 10.25 6.81
C PHE A 54 6.56 11.24 7.21
N GLU A 55 6.19 12.39 7.80
CA GLU A 55 7.16 13.33 8.36
C GLU A 55 7.91 12.76 9.56
N GLU A 56 7.24 12.03 10.45
CA GLU A 56 7.86 11.35 11.58
C GLU A 56 8.90 10.33 11.11
N LEU A 57 8.57 9.54 10.08
CA LEU A 57 9.50 8.62 9.44
C LEU A 57 10.72 9.36 8.88
N TRP A 58 10.49 10.40 8.09
CA TRP A 58 11.55 11.15 7.43
C TRP A 58 12.54 11.75 8.45
N LYS A 59 12.01 12.31 9.55
CA LYS A 59 12.78 12.89 10.66
C LYS A 59 13.49 11.81 11.47
N ALA A 60 12.82 10.72 11.82
CA ALA A 60 13.39 9.64 12.63
C ALA A 60 14.56 8.95 11.91
N TRP A 61 14.42 8.72 10.61
CA TRP A 61 15.48 8.12 9.78
C TRP A 61 16.55 9.13 9.34
N LYS A 62 16.38 10.42 9.68
CA LYS A 62 17.28 11.52 9.32
C LYS A 62 17.58 11.54 7.82
N LEU A 63 16.55 11.31 7.01
CA LEU A 63 16.70 11.25 5.56
C LEU A 63 17.12 12.62 5.01
N ALA A 64 17.97 12.61 3.99
CA ALA A 64 18.47 13.83 3.39
C ALA A 64 17.35 14.54 2.59
N GLY A 65 17.28 15.86 2.73
CA GLY A 65 16.30 16.70 2.04
C GLY A 65 15.00 16.90 2.80
N GLU A 66 14.10 17.69 2.21
CA GLU A 66 12.78 17.94 2.76
C GLU A 66 11.84 16.73 2.54
N THR A 67 10.91 16.51 3.47
CA THR A 67 9.88 15.48 3.31
C THR A 67 9.09 15.75 2.03
N PRO A 68 9.02 14.78 1.10
CA PRO A 68 8.28 14.94 -0.14
C PRO A 68 6.81 15.25 0.11
N LYS A 69 6.25 16.20 -0.65
CA LYS A 69 4.81 16.48 -0.64
C LYS A 69 4.06 15.38 -1.40
N VAL A 70 3.38 14.52 -0.66
CA VAL A 70 2.48 13.48 -1.21
C VAL A 70 1.03 13.89 -0.96
N ASP A 71 0.19 13.76 -1.99
CA ASP A 71 -1.27 13.94 -1.87
C ASP A 71 -1.89 12.66 -1.29
N PHE A 72 -2.03 12.60 0.04
CA PHE A 72 -2.57 11.43 0.77
C PHE A 72 -4.07 11.18 0.54
N GLU A 73 -4.77 12.10 -0.12
CA GLU A 73 -6.15 11.85 -0.56
C GLU A 73 -6.18 10.91 -1.77
N LYS A 74 -5.18 11.03 -2.66
CA LYS A 74 -5.09 10.25 -3.90
C LYS A 74 -4.04 9.15 -3.88
N ALA A 75 -3.07 9.25 -2.98
CA ALA A 75 -1.94 8.34 -2.91
C ALA A 75 -1.75 7.77 -1.50
N LEU A 76 -1.15 6.59 -1.46
CA LEU A 76 -0.67 5.93 -0.25
C LEU A 76 0.84 5.79 -0.35
N VAL A 77 1.55 5.95 0.76
CA VAL A 77 2.99 5.71 0.82
C VAL A 77 3.22 4.29 1.35
N VAL A 78 4.02 3.50 0.65
CA VAL A 78 4.41 2.15 1.03
C VAL A 78 5.90 2.14 1.33
N VAL A 79 6.26 1.55 2.46
CA VAL A 79 7.62 1.47 2.99
C VAL A 79 8.03 0.02 3.10
N GLN A 80 9.19 -0.31 2.52
CA GLN A 80 9.82 -1.62 2.66
C GLN A 80 11.27 -1.45 3.08
N THR A 81 11.74 -2.36 3.92
CA THR A 81 13.11 -2.35 4.44
C THR A 81 13.75 -3.73 4.33
N THR A 82 15.06 -3.78 4.22
CA THR A 82 15.85 -5.03 4.27
C THR A 82 17.20 -4.80 4.93
N SER A 83 17.77 -5.84 5.54
CA SER A 83 19.17 -5.87 5.96
C SER A 83 20.12 -6.36 4.85
N GLY A 84 19.59 -6.78 3.69
CA GLY A 84 20.37 -7.09 2.49
C GLY A 84 20.90 -5.85 1.78
N SER A 85 21.82 -6.01 0.83
CA SER A 85 22.38 -4.86 0.09
C SER A 85 21.45 -4.25 -0.95
N ARG A 86 20.49 -5.02 -1.47
CA ARG A 86 19.54 -4.55 -2.49
C ARG A 86 18.11 -4.88 -2.09
N LEU A 87 17.20 -3.98 -2.44
CA LEU A 87 15.76 -4.13 -2.29
C LEU A 87 15.06 -3.64 -3.55
N ARG A 88 14.12 -4.42 -4.06
CA ARG A 88 13.13 -3.99 -5.07
C ARG A 88 11.75 -4.17 -4.49
N VAL A 89 10.87 -3.20 -4.76
CA VAL A 89 9.48 -3.22 -4.29
C VAL A 89 8.56 -3.25 -5.48
N THR A 90 7.61 -4.18 -5.43
CA THR A 90 6.48 -4.26 -6.37
C THR A 90 5.20 -4.14 -5.56
N VAL A 91 4.31 -3.26 -5.99
CA VAL A 91 2.99 -3.08 -5.36
C VAL A 91 1.92 -3.58 -6.33
N ARG A 92 1.00 -4.40 -5.83
CA ARG A 92 -0.12 -4.96 -6.58
C ARG A 92 -1.41 -4.70 -5.84
N LEU A 93 -2.43 -4.25 -6.55
CA LEU A 93 -3.79 -4.14 -6.03
C LEU A 93 -4.57 -5.36 -6.49
N THR A 94 -5.15 -6.10 -5.55
CA THR A 94 -6.02 -7.22 -5.86
C THR A 94 -7.45 -6.77 -6.15
N ASP A 95 -8.23 -7.65 -6.75
CA ASP A 95 -9.64 -7.41 -7.12
C ASP A 95 -10.53 -7.17 -5.90
N GLU A 96 -10.16 -7.75 -4.76
CA GLU A 96 -10.83 -7.56 -3.49
C GLU A 96 -10.59 -6.15 -2.91
N GLY A 97 -9.58 -5.43 -3.44
CA GLY A 97 -9.10 -4.14 -2.96
C GLY A 97 -7.98 -4.27 -1.93
N ASP A 98 -7.23 -5.38 -1.91
CA ASP A 98 -6.08 -5.56 -1.04
C ASP A 98 -4.78 -5.16 -1.74
N LEU A 99 -4.03 -4.27 -1.11
CA LEU A 99 -2.72 -3.85 -1.61
C LEU A 99 -1.65 -4.82 -1.11
N LYS A 100 -1.12 -5.63 -2.03
CA LYS A 100 0.02 -6.52 -1.82
C LYS A 100 1.32 -5.79 -2.12
N VAL A 101 2.26 -5.88 -1.20
CA VAL A 101 3.58 -5.26 -1.24
C VAL A 101 4.63 -6.37 -1.21
N LEU A 102 5.30 -6.57 -2.33
CA LEU A 102 6.36 -7.56 -2.46
C LEU A 102 7.73 -6.88 -2.44
N GLY A 103 8.51 -7.15 -1.39
CA GLY A 103 9.92 -6.79 -1.28
C GLY A 103 10.84 -7.93 -1.70
N LEU A 104 11.59 -7.79 -2.79
CA LEU A 104 12.63 -8.73 -3.19
C LEU A 104 14.00 -8.21 -2.76
N ALA A 105 14.65 -8.90 -1.83
CA ALA A 105 15.94 -8.52 -1.29
C ALA A 105 17.03 -9.58 -1.51
N THR A 106 18.28 -9.12 -1.55
CA THR A 106 19.45 -10.01 -1.56
C THR A 106 19.71 -10.58 -0.15
N ARG A 107 20.30 -11.78 -0.07
CA ARG A 107 20.53 -12.52 1.20
C ARG A 107 21.85 -12.16 1.90
N ASP A 108 22.55 -11.14 1.44
CA ASP A 108 23.82 -10.66 1.99
C ASP A 108 23.58 -9.65 3.12
N LEU A 109 23.35 -10.17 4.33
CA LEU A 109 23.02 -9.37 5.50
C LEU A 109 24.19 -8.46 5.89
N ARG A 110 23.89 -7.18 6.12
CA ARG A 110 24.86 -6.12 6.45
C ARG A 110 24.31 -5.27 7.60
N PRO A 111 25.17 -4.57 8.37
CA PRO A 111 24.73 -3.61 9.37
C PRO A 111 23.82 -2.52 8.80
N GLY A 112 22.90 -2.04 9.64
CA GLY A 112 21.84 -1.09 9.28
C GLY A 112 20.76 -1.74 8.41
N PHE A 113 20.05 -0.91 7.65
CA PHE A 113 19.04 -1.37 6.69
C PHE A 113 18.97 -0.50 5.45
N ARG A 114 18.44 -1.09 4.38
CA ARG A 114 18.13 -0.43 3.11
C ARG A 114 16.63 -0.25 3.05
N TYR A 115 16.19 0.89 2.57
CA TYR A 115 14.78 1.17 2.42
C TYR A 115 14.43 1.48 0.97
N VAL A 116 13.19 1.18 0.63
CA VAL A 116 12.51 1.67 -0.57
C VAL A 116 11.15 2.16 -0.12
N ILE A 117 10.89 3.44 -0.38
CA ILE A 117 9.62 4.12 -0.12
C ILE A 117 9.02 4.43 -1.49
N VAL A 118 7.80 4.00 -1.72
CA VAL A 118 7.06 4.29 -2.96
C VAL A 118 5.73 4.93 -2.65
N SER A 119 5.28 5.88 -3.46
CA SER A 119 3.89 6.35 -3.42
C SER A 119 3.11 5.68 -4.54
N VAL A 120 1.91 5.20 -4.24
CA VAL A 120 1.01 4.53 -5.20
C VAL A 120 -0.37 5.14 -5.12
N ALA A 121 -1.14 5.06 -6.21
CA ALA A 121 -2.53 5.49 -6.20
C ALA A 121 -3.33 4.70 -5.15
N ARG A 122 -4.15 5.41 -4.38
CA ARG A 122 -5.05 4.85 -3.35
C ARG A 122 -6.38 4.36 -3.94
N ASP A 123 -6.63 4.65 -5.21
CA ASP A 123 -7.85 4.23 -5.91
C ASP A 123 -8.05 2.71 -5.84
N GLY A 124 -9.23 2.29 -5.39
CA GLY A 124 -9.56 0.87 -5.19
C GLY A 124 -8.95 0.19 -3.95
N VAL A 125 -8.09 0.86 -3.19
CA VAL A 125 -7.43 0.29 -2.00
C VAL A 125 -8.36 0.31 -0.78
N LYS A 126 -8.64 -0.88 -0.22
CA LYS A 126 -9.42 -1.09 1.01
C LYS A 126 -8.53 -1.57 2.16
N THR A 127 -7.62 -2.49 1.87
CA THR A 127 -6.69 -3.10 2.84
C THR A 127 -5.27 -3.07 2.30
N VAL A 128 -4.27 -3.19 3.18
CA VAL A 128 -2.87 -3.38 2.81
C VAL A 128 -2.36 -4.61 3.55
N GLU A 129 -1.83 -5.57 2.81
CA GLU A 129 -1.35 -6.85 3.38
C GLU A 129 -2.42 -7.53 4.27
N GLY A 130 -3.69 -7.46 3.86
CA GLY A 130 -4.83 -7.99 4.62
C GLY A 130 -5.15 -7.24 5.91
N LYS A 131 -4.43 -6.16 6.24
CA LYS A 131 -4.74 -5.28 7.37
C LYS A 131 -5.62 -4.13 6.86
N PRO A 132 -6.71 -3.77 7.57
CA PRO A 132 -7.47 -2.60 7.22
C PRO A 132 -6.53 -1.41 7.18
N LEU A 133 -6.65 -0.59 6.12
CA LEU A 133 -5.92 0.67 6.06
C LEU A 133 -6.25 1.40 7.36
N ALA A 134 -5.25 1.64 8.21
CA ALA A 134 -5.47 2.48 9.37
C ALA A 134 -5.91 3.82 8.81
N ALA A 135 -7.23 4.08 8.85
CA ALA A 135 -7.80 5.35 8.50
C ALA A 135 -7.11 6.33 9.42
N ALA A 136 -6.17 7.10 8.83
CA ALA A 136 -5.40 8.16 9.43
C ALA A 136 -5.49 8.17 10.95
N LYS A 137 -4.75 7.27 11.62
CA LYS A 137 -4.62 7.15 13.09
C LYS A 137 -5.78 7.88 13.81
N ALA A 138 -6.98 7.28 13.79
CA ALA A 138 -8.03 7.73 14.69
C ALA A 138 -7.39 7.85 16.08
N ALA A 139 -7.61 9.01 16.69
CA ALA A 139 -7.01 9.49 17.93
C ALA A 139 -6.72 8.37 18.95
N PRO A 140 -5.68 8.51 19.79
CA PRO A 140 -5.46 7.58 20.90
C PRO A 140 -6.80 7.30 21.58
N PRO A 141 -7.20 6.03 21.81
CA PRO A 141 -8.33 5.78 22.67
C PRO A 141 -7.97 6.41 24.01
N GLU A 142 -8.61 7.53 24.32
CA GLU A 142 -8.61 8.11 25.65
C GLU A 142 -8.86 6.97 26.62
N SER A 143 -7.91 6.83 27.53
CA SER A 143 -7.90 5.94 28.66
C SER A 143 -9.29 5.90 29.30
N LYS A 144 -10.06 4.86 29.05
CA LYS A 144 -11.00 4.37 30.04
C LYS A 144 -10.23 3.41 30.93
N GLU A 145 -9.39 4.02 31.76
CA GLU A 145 -8.92 3.43 33.00
C GLU A 145 -10.14 3.06 33.85
N GLU A 146 -10.01 1.88 34.43
CA GLU A 146 -10.97 1.16 35.25
C GLU A 146 -11.61 2.03 36.34
N ALA A 147 -12.92 1.92 36.46
CA ALA A 147 -13.60 2.16 37.72
C ALA A 147 -14.61 1.03 37.95
N LYS A 148 -14.16 -0.03 38.63
CA LYS A 148 -15.01 -0.74 39.58
C LYS A 148 -14.20 -1.50 40.62
#